data_AF-A0A1Y6MNT6-F1
#
_entry.id   AF-A0A1Y6MNT6-F1
#
_cell.length_a   1.000
_cell.length_b   1.000
_cell.length_c   1.000
_cell.angle_alpha   90.00
_cell.angle_beta   90.00
_cell.angle_gamma   90.00
#
_symmetry.space_group_name_H-M   'P 1'
#
loop_
_entity.id
_entity.type
_entity.pdbx_description
1 polymer ?
#
loop_
_entity_poly.entity_id
_entity_poly.type
_entity_poly.pdbx_seq_one_letter_code
_entity_poly.pdbx_strand_id
1 'polypeptide(L)' 'MGDEFYEIDPDRCTECKGHYDKPTCQSVCPITNCIITDPERVESDDELLEKFVTLQGLA' A
#
# COMPACT_ATOMS: atom_id res chain seq x y z
N MET A 1 -6.13 15.54 13.11
CA MET A 1 -5.76 15.72 11.70
C MET A 1 -6.43 14.60 10.94
N GLY A 2 -7.32 14.92 10.00
CA GLY A 2 -8.20 13.91 9.39
C GLY A 2 -9.40 14.43 8.58
N ASP A 3 -9.47 15.72 8.22
CA ASP A 3 -10.59 16.25 7.42
C ASP A 3 -10.17 16.74 6.02
N GLU A 4 -8.87 16.86 5.71
CA GLU A 4 -8.38 17.43 4.45
C GLU A 4 -7.71 16.42 3.50
N PHE A 5 -7.27 15.24 3.99
CA PHE A 5 -6.61 14.22 3.20
C PHE A 5 -6.92 12.80 3.70
N TYR A 6 -6.82 11.83 2.79
CA TYR A 6 -6.86 10.41 3.13
C TYR A 6 -5.45 9.94 3.52
N GLU A 7 -5.37 9.11 4.55
CA GLU A 7 -4.12 8.52 5.04
C GLU A 7 -4.08 7.02 4.74
N ILE A 8 -2.92 6.54 4.31
CA ILE A 8 -2.64 5.12 4.12
C ILE A 8 -1.88 4.63 5.35
N ASP A 9 -2.42 3.62 6.02
CA ASP A 9 -1.73 2.93 7.11
C ASP A 9 -0.59 2.05 6.52
N PRO A 10 0.70 2.39 6.78
CA PRO A 10 1.83 1.67 6.19
C PRO A 10 1.95 0.22 6.70
N ASP A 11 1.47 -0.06 7.92
CA ASP A 11 1.51 -1.41 8.48
C ASP A 11 0.52 -2.36 7.77
N ARG A 12 -0.40 -1.79 6.97
CA ARG A 12 -1.40 -2.52 6.18
C ARG A 12 -1.22 -2.37 4.67
N CYS A 13 -0.31 -1.49 4.23
CA CYS A 13 -0.02 -1.31 2.82
C CYS A 13 0.92 -2.40 2.31
N THR A 14 0.46 -3.20 1.34
CA THR A 14 1.29 -4.20 0.64
C THR A 14 1.65 -3.76 -0.78
N GLU A 15 1.42 -2.49 -1.12
CA GLU A 15 1.47 -1.98 -2.50
C GLU A 15 0.61 -2.82 -3.48
N CYS A 16 -0.45 -3.45 -2.95
CA CYS A 16 -1.30 -4.45 -3.63
C CYS A 16 -0.59 -5.76 -4.04
N LYS A 17 0.68 -5.98 -3.69
CA LYS A 17 1.36 -7.26 -3.89
C LYS A 17 0.60 -8.38 -3.17
N GLY A 18 0.52 -9.54 -3.82
CA GLY A 18 -0.32 -10.66 -3.40
C GLY A 18 -1.78 -10.60 -3.88
N HIS A 19 -2.26 -9.42 -4.31
CA HIS A 19 -3.60 -9.25 -4.86
C HIS A 19 -3.62 -8.83 -6.33
N TYR A 20 -2.81 -7.84 -6.70
CA TYR A 20 -2.78 -7.23 -8.03
C TYR A 20 -1.35 -6.84 -8.42
N ASP A 21 -1.08 -6.71 -9.73
CA ASP A 21 0.24 -6.28 -10.23
C ASP A 21 0.54 -4.80 -9.99
N LYS A 22 -0.49 -3.98 -9.73
CA LYS A 22 -0.38 -2.53 -9.56
C LYS A 22 -1.25 -2.05 -8.40
N PRO A 23 -0.85 -0.96 -7.71
CA PRO A 23 -1.68 -0.35 -6.67
C PRO A 23 -3.02 0.11 -7.22
N THR A 24 -4.10 -0.45 -6.68
CA THR A 24 -5.47 -0.10 -7.07
C THR A 24 -5.82 1.32 -6.63
N CYS A 25 -5.32 1.75 -5.46
CA CYS A 25 -5.51 3.11 -4.94
C CYS A 25 -4.96 4.18 -5.91
N GLN A 26 -3.76 3.97 -6.48
CA GLN A 26 -3.21 4.85 -7.52
C GLN A 26 -4.02 4.82 -8.82
N SER A 27 -4.59 3.66 -9.17
CA SER A 27 -5.35 3.47 -10.41
C SER A 27 -6.71 4.17 -10.40
N VAL A 28 -7.32 4.37 -9.22
CA VAL A 28 -8.65 4.98 -9.07
C VAL A 28 -8.59 6.44 -8.62
N CYS A 29 -7.46 6.90 -8.09
CA CYS A 29 -7.34 8.27 -7.60
C CYS A 29 -7.49 9.26 -8.77
N PRO A 30 -8.44 10.21 -8.71
CA PRO A 30 -8.65 11.18 -9.79
C PRO A 30 -7.53 12.23 -9.86
N ILE A 31 -6.66 12.30 -8.85
CA ILE A 31 -5.54 13.23 -8.76
C ILE A 31 -4.24 12.48 -9.05
N THR A 32 -3.57 12.86 -10.13
CA THR A 32 -2.29 12.29 -10.52
C THR A 32 -1.22 12.57 -9.47
N ASN A 33 -0.43 11.55 -9.11
CA ASN A 33 0.67 11.63 -8.14
C ASN A 33 0.27 12.06 -6.71
N CYS A 34 -1.00 11.88 -6.33
CA CYS A 34 -1.42 12.07 -4.94
C CYS A 34 -0.99 10.91 -4.02
N ILE A 35 -0.83 9.71 -4.58
CA ILE A 35 -0.43 8.50 -3.85
C ILE A 35 0.93 8.08 -4.41
N ILE A 36 1.96 8.21 -3.59
CA ILE A 36 3.36 7.93 -3.94
C ILE A 36 3.94 6.86 -3.04
N THR A 37 5.07 6.29 -3.44
CA THR A 37 5.88 5.43 -2.58
C THR A 37 6.47 6.26 -1.44
N ASP A 38 6.37 5.76 -0.21
CA ASP A 38 6.89 6.43 0.97
C ASP A 38 8.42 6.24 1.05
N PRO A 39 9.24 7.31 0.94
CA PRO A 39 10.69 7.19 0.99
C PRO A 39 11.22 6.77 2.37
N GLU A 40 10.45 6.93 3.45
CA GLU A 40 10.83 6.48 4.79
C GLU A 40 10.48 5.00 5.03
N ARG A 41 9.69 4.39 4.13
CA ARG A 41 9.17 3.02 4.22
C ARG A 41 9.33 2.29 2.89
N VAL A 42 10.56 2.20 2.41
CA VAL A 42 10.86 1.41 1.21
C VAL A 42 10.93 -0.07 1.58
N GLU A 43 10.03 -0.86 1.00
CA GLU A 43 9.93 -2.30 1.23
C GLU A 43 10.25 -3.06 -0.07
N SER A 44 10.85 -4.25 0.05
CA SER A 44 11.07 -5.16 -1.05
C SER A 44 9.81 -5.98 -1.39
N ASP A 45 9.76 -6.55 -2.59
CA ASP A 45 8.66 -7.42 -3.02
C ASP A 45 8.41 -8.59 -2.04
N ASP A 46 9.47 -9.20 -1.50
CA ASP A 46 9.35 -10.27 -0.50
C ASP A 46 8.75 -9.76 0.82
N GLU A 47 9.19 -8.62 1.34
CA GLU A 47 8.65 -8.02 2.57
C GLU A 47 7.15 -7.68 2.44
N LEU A 48 6.75 -7.14 1.29
CA LEU A 48 5.35 -6.83 0.99
C LEU A 48 4.48 -8.09 0.90
N LEU A 49 5.03 -9.19 0.38
CA LEU A 49 4.34 -10.48 0.33
C LEU A 49 4.25 -11.15 1.70
N GLU A 50 5.28 -11.08 2.54
CA GLU A 50 5.24 -11.56 3.93
C GLU A 50 4.18 -10.80 4.75
N LYS A 51 4.10 -9.48 4.56
CA LYS A 51 3.04 -8.65 5.16
C LYS A 51 1.66 -9.09 4.69
N PHE A 52 1.48 -9.34 3.38
CA PHE A 52 0.22 -9.87 2.84
C PHE A 52 -0.18 -11.20 3.51
N VAL A 53 0.74 -12.16 3.63
CA VAL A 53 0.48 -13.46 4.28
C VAL A 53 0.01 -13.26 5.73
N THR A 54 0.69 -12.38 6.47
CA THR A 54 0.34 -12.04 7.85
C THR A 54 -1.06 -11.41 7.95
N LEU A 55 -1.37 -10.42 7.10
CA LEU A 55 -2.65 -9.70 7.09
C LEU A 55 -3.84 -10.58 6.67
N GLN A 56 -3.61 -11.56 5.80
CA GLN A 56 -4.64 -12.52 5.38
C GLN A 56 -4.79 -13.72 6.35
N GLY A 57 -3.96 -13.81 7.39
CA GLY A 57 -3.97 -14.94 8.33
C GLY A 57 -3.55 -16.27 7.68
N LEU A 58 -2.65 -16.20 6.71
CA LEU A 58 -2.09 -17.37 6.00
C LEU A 58 -0.77 -17.85 6.62
N ALA A 59 -0.30 -17.18 7.68
CA ALA A 59 0.88 -17.52 8.47
C ALA A 59 0.59 -18.60 9.54
#